data_AF-A0A954FA60-F1
#
_entry.id   AF-A0A954FA60-F1
#
_cell.length_a   1.000
_cell.length_b   1.000
_cell.length_c   1.000
_cell.angle_alpha   90.00
_cell.angle_beta   90.00
_cell.angle_gamma   90.00
#
_symmetry.space_group_name_H-M   'P 1'
#
loop_
_entity.id
_entity.type
_entity.pdbx_description
1 polymer ?
#
loop_
_entity_poly.entity_id
_entity_poly.type
_entity_poly.pdbx_seq_one_letter_code
_entity_poly.pdbx_strand_id
1 'polypeptide(L)'
;MLPLESAANGLLPQVYFVKSNNGWDVLKYEDSKTFIENPNQRKRHNLQGPIDDAFTLPFVCVKGTGTPWTPQLNEWSTSVLSLFEKEFDKWLRAEVPVIKDTEVTDQVIQDKNLILFGDPGSNAVIAKVLEDLPVEWTKDQITVNGKKYDTQNHGVALIYPNPLNPNRYVVINSGHTMHEKDFLASNSWLFPKLGDIAVIQFQKQKDGTFKNETVWAELFDSNWELP
;
A
#
# COMPACT_ATOMS: atom_id res chain seq x y z
N MET A 1 35.97 2.85 9.20
CA MET A 1 35.05 3.24 8.10
C MET A 1 34.78 4.72 8.30
N LEU A 2 35.12 5.59 7.35
CA LEU A 2 34.78 7.02 7.47
C LEU A 2 33.25 7.17 7.36
N PRO A 3 32.58 7.94 8.23
CA PRO A 3 31.16 8.23 8.07
C PRO A 3 30.93 8.87 6.69
N LEU A 4 29.96 8.35 5.93
CA LEU A 4 29.63 8.87 4.59
C LEU A 4 29.27 10.36 4.62
N GLU A 5 28.77 10.87 5.74
CA GLU A 5 28.49 12.28 6.00
C GLU A 5 29.68 13.21 5.70
N SER A 6 30.91 12.74 5.88
CA SER A 6 32.12 13.51 5.55
C SER A 6 32.27 13.81 4.06
N ALA A 7 31.65 13.03 3.18
CA ALA A 7 31.61 13.27 1.74
C ALA A 7 30.67 14.42 1.34
N ALA A 8 29.78 14.84 2.26
CA ALA A 8 28.85 15.96 2.07
C ALA A 8 29.05 17.07 3.12
N ASN A 9 30.29 17.23 3.62
CA ASN A 9 30.67 18.22 4.64
C ASN A 9 29.88 18.13 5.97
N GLY A 10 29.27 17.00 6.28
CA GLY A 10 28.48 16.79 7.51
C GLY A 10 27.20 17.63 7.61
N LEU A 11 26.72 18.20 6.49
CA LEU A 11 25.56 19.09 6.49
C LEU A 11 24.21 18.34 6.47
N LEU A 12 24.21 17.04 6.19
CA LEU A 12 23.01 16.19 6.15
C LEU A 12 23.26 14.86 6.87
N PRO A 13 22.22 14.25 7.49
CA PRO A 13 22.33 12.96 8.16
C PRO A 13 22.53 11.79 7.19
N GLN A 14 22.35 12.00 5.89
CA GLN A 14 22.56 11.02 4.83
C GLN A 14 23.20 11.67 3.61
N VAL A 15 24.00 10.90 2.86
CA VAL A 15 24.63 11.31 1.60
C VAL A 15 24.06 10.47 0.48
N TYR A 16 23.50 11.12 -0.54
CA TYR A 16 22.90 10.47 -1.70
C TYR A 16 23.82 10.58 -2.90
N PHE A 17 23.76 9.56 -3.75
CA PHE A 17 24.48 9.52 -5.02
C PHE A 17 23.48 9.34 -6.16
N VAL A 18 23.71 10.04 -7.26
CA VAL A 18 22.96 9.85 -8.52
C VAL A 18 23.88 9.23 -9.55
N LYS A 19 23.38 8.23 -10.28
CA LYS A 19 24.13 7.62 -11.39
C LYS A 19 23.98 8.48 -12.64
N SER A 20 25.08 9.03 -13.11
CA SER A 20 25.20 9.70 -14.40
C SER A 20 25.89 8.79 -15.43
N ASN A 21 25.99 9.25 -16.67
CA ASN A 21 26.73 8.53 -17.71
C ASN A 21 28.21 8.34 -17.37
N ASN A 22 28.77 9.19 -16.51
CA ASN A 22 30.20 9.21 -16.16
C ASN A 22 30.51 8.56 -14.80
N GLY A 23 29.50 8.04 -14.08
CA GLY A 23 29.70 7.38 -12.79
C GLY A 23 28.63 7.73 -11.77
N TRP A 24 29.01 7.72 -10.49
CA TRP A 24 28.16 8.14 -9.38
C TRP A 24 28.60 9.52 -8.90
N ASP A 25 27.68 10.47 -8.90
CA ASP A 25 27.90 11.83 -8.43
C ASP A 25 27.20 12.04 -7.09
N VAL A 26 27.85 12.71 -6.14
CA VAL A 26 27.23 13.10 -4.86
C VAL A 26 26.15 14.14 -5.15
N LEU A 27 24.93 13.93 -4.65
CA LEU A 27 23.87 14.94 -4.73
C LEU A 27 24.27 16.16 -3.90
N LYS A 28 24.04 17.35 -4.46
CA LYS A 28 24.27 18.61 -3.73
C LYS A 28 23.31 18.71 -2.54
N TYR A 29 23.63 19.60 -1.61
CA TYR A 29 22.84 19.79 -0.39
C TYR A 29 21.34 20.01 -0.66
N GLU A 30 21.00 20.96 -1.53
CA GLU A 30 19.59 21.27 -1.86
C GLU A 30 18.88 20.12 -2.58
N ASP A 31 19.57 19.41 -3.47
CA ASP A 31 19.02 18.25 -4.18
C ASP A 31 18.78 17.08 -3.22
N SER A 32 19.72 16.86 -2.27
CA SER A 32 19.59 15.86 -1.22
C SER A 32 18.45 16.20 -0.26
N LYS A 33 18.31 17.47 0.12
CA LYS A 33 17.19 17.94 0.94
C LYS A 33 15.85 17.74 0.24
N THR A 34 15.77 18.11 -1.04
CA THR A 34 14.58 17.87 -1.88
C THR A 34 14.27 16.38 -2.00
N PHE A 35 15.28 15.53 -2.15
CA PHE A 35 15.10 14.07 -2.18
C PHE A 35 14.57 13.52 -0.85
N ILE A 36 15.05 14.03 0.29
CA ILE A 36 14.59 13.66 1.64
C ILE A 36 13.13 14.10 1.84
N GLU A 37 12.84 15.37 1.59
CA GLU A 37 11.54 16.00 1.81
C GLU A 37 10.48 15.51 0.82
N ASN A 38 10.89 15.09 -0.37
CA ASN A 38 10.04 14.62 -1.47
C ASN A 38 8.81 15.52 -1.72
N PRO A 39 8.99 16.85 -1.91
CA PRO A 39 7.87 17.80 -1.95
C PRO A 39 6.93 17.57 -3.14
N ASN A 40 7.43 16.94 -4.21
CA ASN A 40 6.67 16.60 -5.41
C ASN A 40 6.12 15.16 -5.39
N GLN A 41 6.16 14.49 -4.23
CA GLN A 41 5.69 13.12 -4.03
C GLN A 41 6.14 12.17 -5.14
N ARG A 42 7.42 12.14 -5.49
CA ARG A 42 7.92 11.25 -6.56
C ARG A 42 8.14 9.84 -6.01
N LYS A 43 8.04 8.84 -6.90
CA LYS A 43 8.52 7.50 -6.58
C LYS A 43 10.02 7.54 -6.25
N ARG A 44 10.40 6.91 -5.15
CA ARG A 44 11.78 6.83 -4.63
C ARG A 44 11.97 5.59 -3.77
N HIS A 45 13.20 5.31 -3.38
CA HIS A 45 13.49 4.22 -2.43
C HIS A 45 12.59 4.31 -1.18
N ASN A 46 11.96 3.20 -0.80
CA ASN A 46 10.98 3.09 0.29
C ASN A 46 9.64 3.84 0.07
N LEU A 47 9.42 4.36 -1.14
CA LEU A 47 8.19 5.01 -1.59
C LEU A 47 8.05 4.88 -3.13
N GLN A 48 8.03 3.66 -3.68
CA GLN A 48 8.02 3.35 -5.11
C GLN A 48 6.97 2.33 -5.59
N GLY A 49 6.33 1.58 -4.67
CA GLY A 49 5.48 0.43 -5.03
C GLY A 49 6.30 -0.80 -5.49
N PRO A 50 5.66 -1.93 -5.85
CA PRO A 50 4.22 -2.21 -5.87
C PRO A 50 3.62 -2.41 -4.47
N ILE A 51 2.38 -2.90 -4.36
CA ILE A 51 1.66 -3.08 -3.07
C ILE A 51 2.55 -3.70 -1.97
N ASP A 52 3.32 -4.74 -2.31
CA ASP A 52 4.14 -5.45 -1.34
C ASP A 52 5.31 -4.61 -0.77
N ASP A 53 5.70 -3.50 -1.41
CA ASP A 53 6.74 -2.58 -0.91
C ASP A 53 6.37 -2.00 0.47
N ALA A 54 5.06 -1.84 0.74
CA ALA A 54 4.56 -1.35 2.03
C ALA A 54 4.92 -2.25 3.22
N PHE A 55 5.19 -3.53 3.00
CA PHE A 55 5.52 -4.49 4.07
C PHE A 55 7.03 -4.64 4.31
N THR A 56 7.86 -3.90 3.57
CA THR A 56 9.32 -3.83 3.78
C THR A 56 9.73 -2.83 4.87
N LEU A 57 8.78 -2.04 5.36
CA LEU A 57 8.91 -1.03 6.41
C LEU A 57 7.91 -1.31 7.53
N PRO A 58 8.02 -0.66 8.71
CA PRO A 58 7.00 -0.77 9.75
C PRO A 58 5.60 -0.47 9.22
N PHE A 59 4.66 -1.38 9.44
CA PHE A 59 3.27 -1.25 9.00
C PHE A 59 2.30 -1.63 10.12
N VAL A 60 1.03 -1.28 9.94
CA VAL A 60 -0.08 -1.75 10.78
C VAL A 60 -1.33 -1.95 9.93
N CYS A 61 -2.02 -3.06 10.12
CA CYS A 61 -3.32 -3.32 9.54
C CYS A 61 -4.42 -2.64 10.37
N VAL A 62 -5.30 -1.92 9.68
CA VAL A 62 -6.35 -1.10 10.29
C VAL A 62 -7.70 -1.64 9.84
N LYS A 63 -8.44 -2.22 10.79
CA LYS A 63 -9.82 -2.68 10.57
C LYS A 63 -10.82 -1.58 10.90
N GLY A 64 -11.84 -1.45 10.06
CA GLY A 64 -12.93 -0.51 10.28
C GLY A 64 -13.82 -0.88 11.47
N THR A 65 -14.41 0.12 12.13
CA THR A 65 -15.41 -0.07 13.21
C THR A 65 -16.78 0.50 12.86
N GLY A 66 -16.92 1.16 11.71
CA GLY A 66 -18.14 1.77 11.21
C GLY A 66 -19.09 0.77 10.53
N THR A 67 -20.12 1.32 9.88
CA THR A 67 -21.10 0.53 9.12
C THR A 67 -20.69 0.49 7.65
N PRO A 68 -20.39 -0.69 7.07
CA PRO A 68 -19.97 -0.77 5.69
C PRO A 68 -21.03 -0.21 4.75
N TRP A 69 -20.59 0.49 3.71
CA TRP A 69 -21.46 0.88 2.61
C TRP A 69 -21.98 -0.34 1.86
N THR A 70 -21.13 -1.35 1.67
CA THR A 70 -21.48 -2.56 0.95
C THR A 70 -21.10 -3.80 1.76
N PRO A 71 -22.09 -4.53 2.32
CA PRO A 71 -21.82 -5.71 3.14
C PRO A 71 -20.94 -6.76 2.46
N GLN A 72 -21.17 -7.02 1.16
CA GLN A 72 -20.43 -8.02 0.39
C GLN A 72 -18.95 -7.65 0.25
N LEU A 73 -18.65 -6.37 -0.01
CA LEU A 73 -17.28 -5.86 -0.10
C LEU A 73 -16.58 -5.93 1.25
N ASN A 74 -17.28 -5.56 2.32
CA ASN A 74 -16.73 -5.66 3.67
C ASN A 74 -16.42 -7.11 4.08
N GLU A 75 -17.29 -8.07 3.74
CA GLU A 75 -17.02 -9.50 3.94
C GLU A 75 -15.80 -9.95 3.15
N TRP A 76 -15.69 -9.55 1.88
CA TRP A 76 -14.54 -9.83 1.04
C TRP A 76 -13.25 -9.25 1.64
N SER A 77 -13.24 -7.96 1.97
CA SER A 77 -12.08 -7.29 2.57
C SER A 77 -11.65 -7.93 3.90
N THR A 78 -12.61 -8.27 4.76
CA THR A 78 -12.34 -9.00 6.00
C THR A 78 -11.68 -10.35 5.71
N SER A 79 -12.13 -11.07 4.66
CA SER A 79 -11.50 -12.32 4.24
C SER A 79 -10.07 -12.14 3.74
N VAL A 80 -9.77 -11.00 3.08
CA VAL A 80 -8.40 -10.66 2.65
C VAL A 80 -7.50 -10.44 3.86
N LEU A 81 -7.96 -9.68 4.86
CA LEU A 81 -7.21 -9.49 6.12
C LEU A 81 -6.96 -10.84 6.82
N SER A 82 -8.01 -11.66 6.98
CA SER A 82 -7.87 -12.97 7.63
C SER A 82 -6.94 -13.92 6.88
N LEU A 83 -6.93 -13.89 5.54
CA LEU A 83 -5.97 -14.65 4.74
C LEU A 83 -4.55 -14.15 4.99
N PHE A 84 -4.34 -12.83 5.00
CA PHE A 84 -3.04 -12.24 5.26
C PHE A 84 -2.51 -12.59 6.65
N GLU A 85 -3.33 -12.44 7.71
CA GLU A 85 -2.96 -12.85 9.08
C GLU A 85 -2.53 -14.33 9.13
N LYS A 86 -3.33 -15.22 8.53
CA LYS A 86 -3.05 -16.66 8.49
C LYS A 86 -1.76 -16.99 7.77
N GLU A 87 -1.55 -16.41 6.58
CA GLU A 87 -0.37 -16.72 5.76
C GLU A 87 0.91 -16.10 6.34
N PHE A 88 0.82 -14.89 6.90
CA PHE A 88 1.94 -14.23 7.55
C PHE A 88 2.41 -15.02 8.78
N ASP A 89 1.49 -15.46 9.64
CA ASP A 89 1.81 -16.35 10.76
C ASP A 89 2.43 -17.66 10.29
N LYS A 90 1.75 -18.38 9.38
CA LYS A 90 2.19 -19.69 8.91
C LYS A 90 3.56 -19.65 8.24
N TRP A 91 3.79 -18.70 7.33
CA TRP A 91 4.93 -18.71 6.42
C TRP A 91 6.06 -17.80 6.88
N LEU A 92 5.74 -16.68 7.53
CA LEU A 92 6.72 -15.68 7.98
C LEU A 92 6.96 -15.72 9.49
N ARG A 93 6.20 -16.55 10.23
CA ARG A 93 6.40 -16.86 11.66
C ARG A 93 6.30 -15.62 12.56
N ALA A 94 5.37 -14.76 12.23
CA ALA A 94 5.09 -13.54 12.97
C ALA A 94 3.60 -13.24 12.93
N GLU A 95 3.11 -12.47 13.90
CA GLU A 95 1.74 -11.98 13.90
C GLU A 95 1.67 -10.64 13.15
N VAL A 96 0.63 -10.46 12.34
CA VAL A 96 0.36 -9.18 11.70
C VAL A 96 -0.09 -8.18 12.77
N PRO A 97 0.50 -6.98 12.86
CA PRO A 97 0.01 -5.95 13.79
C PRO A 97 -1.34 -5.42 13.30
N VAL A 98 -2.41 -5.63 14.06
CA VAL A 98 -3.78 -5.19 13.72
C VAL A 98 -4.33 -4.26 14.81
N ILE A 99 -4.88 -3.11 14.40
CA ILE A 99 -5.61 -2.16 15.26
C ILE A 99 -6.94 -1.76 14.62
N LYS A 100 -7.84 -1.15 15.39
CA LYS A 100 -9.06 -0.50 14.86
C LYS A 100 -8.73 0.88 14.29
N ASP A 101 -9.57 1.34 13.37
CA ASP A 101 -9.52 2.72 12.85
C ASP A 101 -9.58 3.79 13.96
N THR A 102 -10.33 3.55 15.04
CA THR A 102 -10.38 4.42 16.23
C THR A 102 -9.10 4.47 17.05
N GLU A 103 -8.17 3.55 16.83
CA GLU A 103 -6.87 3.45 17.53
C GLU A 103 -5.73 4.07 16.70
N VAL A 104 -6.02 4.58 15.50
CA VAL A 104 -5.03 5.26 14.65
C VAL A 104 -4.75 6.65 15.20
N THR A 105 -3.61 6.79 15.87
CA THR A 105 -3.12 8.07 16.41
C THR A 105 -2.15 8.75 15.45
N ASP A 106 -1.83 10.02 15.69
CA ASP A 106 -0.81 10.76 14.94
C ASP A 106 0.56 10.05 14.98
N GLN A 107 0.91 9.43 16.10
CA GLN A 107 2.14 8.64 16.21
C GLN A 107 2.11 7.41 15.30
N VAL A 108 0.98 6.73 15.18
CA VAL A 108 0.82 5.59 14.26
C VAL A 108 0.98 6.04 12.81
N ILE A 109 0.37 7.18 12.44
CA ILE A 109 0.48 7.79 11.10
C ILE A 109 1.93 8.21 10.80
N GLN A 110 2.64 8.72 11.80
CA GLN A 110 4.04 9.14 11.66
C GLN A 110 4.97 7.95 11.43
N ASP A 111 4.80 6.87 12.19
CA ASP A 111 5.78 5.80 12.26
C ASP A 111 5.55 4.69 11.24
N LYS A 112 4.31 4.43 10.82
CA LYS A 112 3.93 3.21 10.12
C LYS A 112 3.22 3.46 8.79
N ASN A 113 3.40 2.53 7.86
CA ASN A 113 2.49 2.36 6.73
C ASN A 113 1.13 1.87 7.25
N LEU A 114 0.04 2.37 6.67
CA LEU A 114 -1.32 2.02 7.08
C LEU A 114 -1.94 1.07 6.05
N ILE A 115 -2.22 -0.16 6.45
CA ILE A 115 -2.85 -1.17 5.60
C ILE A 115 -4.33 -1.22 5.96
N LEU A 116 -5.16 -0.53 5.20
CA LEU A 116 -6.56 -0.24 5.51
C LEU A 116 -7.50 -1.28 4.88
N PHE A 117 -8.41 -1.83 5.67
CA PHE A 117 -9.40 -2.81 5.23
C PHE A 117 -10.82 -2.28 5.39
N GLY A 118 -11.65 -2.52 4.37
CA GLY A 118 -13.06 -2.21 4.28
C GLY A 118 -13.40 -1.28 3.11
N ASP A 119 -14.48 -0.54 3.30
CA ASP A 119 -14.92 0.60 2.49
C ASP A 119 -14.98 1.89 3.35
N PRO A 120 -15.19 3.08 2.75
CA PRO A 120 -15.27 4.34 3.50
C PRO A 120 -16.39 4.38 4.56
N GLY A 121 -17.45 3.57 4.46
CA GLY A 121 -18.47 3.47 5.49
C GLY A 121 -18.00 2.71 6.72
N SER A 122 -17.27 1.62 6.48
CA SER A 122 -16.75 0.74 7.55
C SER A 122 -15.49 1.29 8.21
N ASN A 123 -14.60 1.98 7.49
CA ASN A 123 -13.28 2.37 7.98
C ASN A 123 -13.10 3.89 7.86
N ALA A 124 -13.08 4.57 9.02
CA ALA A 124 -12.99 6.03 9.08
C ALA A 124 -11.68 6.59 8.51
N VAL A 125 -10.59 5.80 8.51
CA VAL A 125 -9.32 6.23 7.92
C VAL A 125 -9.40 6.19 6.40
N ILE A 126 -10.04 5.17 5.81
CA ILE A 126 -10.29 5.15 4.35
C ILE A 126 -11.12 6.38 3.96
N ALA A 127 -12.21 6.67 4.68
CA ALA A 127 -13.03 7.85 4.41
C ALA A 127 -12.24 9.16 4.47
N LYS A 128 -11.28 9.26 5.40
CA LYS A 128 -10.46 10.46 5.58
C LYS A 128 -9.47 10.70 4.45
N VAL A 129 -8.93 9.64 3.84
CA VAL A 129 -7.87 9.76 2.82
C VAL A 129 -8.40 9.66 1.39
N LEU A 130 -9.63 9.19 1.19
CA LEU A 130 -10.17 8.82 -0.12
C LEU A 130 -10.10 9.95 -1.16
N GLU A 131 -10.38 11.20 -0.77
CA GLU A 131 -10.42 12.33 -1.70
C GLU A 131 -9.07 12.61 -2.38
N ASP A 132 -7.97 12.20 -1.75
CA ASP A 132 -6.60 12.37 -2.25
C ASP A 132 -6.04 11.11 -2.93
N LEU A 133 -6.85 10.04 -3.08
CA LEU A 133 -6.46 8.80 -3.76
C LEU A 133 -6.90 8.81 -5.23
N PRO A 134 -6.22 8.08 -6.12
CA PRO A 134 -6.56 8.02 -7.56
C PRO A 134 -7.77 7.11 -7.85
N VAL A 135 -8.76 7.09 -6.96
CA VAL A 135 -9.98 6.29 -7.05
C VAL A 135 -11.16 7.11 -6.55
N GLU A 136 -12.28 7.08 -7.28
CA GLU A 136 -13.54 7.59 -6.74
C GLU A 136 -14.32 6.42 -6.17
N TRP A 137 -14.95 6.62 -5.02
CA TRP A 137 -15.69 5.55 -4.36
C TRP A 137 -16.99 6.08 -3.77
N THR A 138 -18.08 5.45 -4.17
CA THR A 138 -19.44 5.68 -3.66
C THR A 138 -20.01 4.39 -3.09
N LYS A 139 -21.24 4.42 -2.57
CA LYS A 139 -21.88 3.20 -2.05
C LYS A 139 -22.07 2.11 -3.10
N ASP A 140 -22.33 2.51 -4.35
CA ASP A 140 -22.71 1.60 -5.43
C ASP A 140 -21.56 1.33 -6.41
N GLN A 141 -20.58 2.23 -6.49
CA GLN A 141 -19.55 2.20 -7.53
C GLN A 141 -18.16 2.59 -7.03
N ILE A 142 -17.16 1.89 -7.57
CA ILE A 142 -15.75 2.30 -7.58
C ILE A 142 -15.41 2.76 -9.00
N THR A 143 -14.85 3.97 -9.15
CA THR A 143 -14.30 4.46 -10.41
C THR A 143 -12.78 4.44 -10.36
N VAL A 144 -12.15 3.75 -11.30
CA VAL A 144 -10.68 3.74 -11.47
C VAL A 144 -10.36 3.98 -12.94
N ASN A 145 -9.49 4.96 -13.23
CA ASN A 145 -9.14 5.37 -14.59
C ASN A 145 -10.37 5.56 -15.52
N GLY A 146 -11.41 6.24 -15.02
CA GLY A 146 -12.67 6.46 -15.74
C GLY A 146 -13.57 5.23 -15.93
N LYS A 147 -13.15 4.04 -15.51
CA LYS A 147 -13.95 2.80 -15.54
C LYS A 147 -14.68 2.59 -14.24
N LYS A 148 -15.94 2.17 -14.33
CA LYS A 148 -16.84 1.98 -13.18
C LYS A 148 -17.05 0.50 -12.87
N TYR A 149 -17.02 0.17 -11.60
CA TYR A 149 -17.16 -1.19 -11.08
C TYR A 149 -18.19 -1.21 -9.94
N ASP A 150 -19.03 -2.26 -9.89
CA ASP A 150 -20.07 -2.42 -8.87
C ASP A 150 -19.46 -2.92 -7.55
N THR A 151 -19.72 -2.21 -6.44
CA THR A 151 -19.19 -2.55 -5.11
C THR A 151 -19.71 -3.88 -4.57
N GLN A 152 -20.81 -4.42 -5.09
CA GLN A 152 -21.36 -5.71 -4.64
C GLN A 152 -20.46 -6.89 -5.02
N ASN A 153 -19.62 -6.74 -6.04
CA ASN A 153 -18.75 -7.81 -6.54
C ASN A 153 -17.37 -7.33 -7.01
N HIS A 154 -17.00 -6.07 -6.77
CA HIS A 154 -15.65 -5.56 -7.02
C HIS A 154 -15.11 -4.81 -5.82
N GLY A 155 -13.82 -5.02 -5.53
CA GLY A 155 -13.04 -4.25 -4.58
C GLY A 155 -11.78 -3.69 -5.24
N VAL A 156 -11.15 -2.72 -4.59
CA VAL A 156 -9.88 -2.14 -5.05
C VAL A 156 -8.75 -2.55 -4.11
N ALA A 157 -7.65 -3.03 -4.68
CA ALA A 157 -6.36 -3.15 -4.02
C ALA A 157 -5.47 -2.01 -4.52
N LEU A 158 -4.87 -1.23 -3.62
CA LEU A 158 -4.12 -0.02 -3.97
C LEU A 158 -2.98 0.20 -2.98
N ILE A 159 -1.83 0.67 -3.45
CA ILE A 159 -0.81 1.35 -2.65
C ILE A 159 -0.65 2.79 -3.13
N TYR A 160 -0.54 3.73 -2.20
CA TYR A 160 -0.36 5.15 -2.52
C TYR A 160 0.38 5.89 -1.40
N PRO A 161 1.09 7.00 -1.67
CA PRO A 161 1.58 7.87 -0.61
C PRO A 161 0.43 8.27 0.32
N ASN A 162 0.61 8.10 1.62
CA ASN A 162 -0.41 8.40 2.62
C ASN A 162 -0.69 9.92 2.64
N PRO A 163 -1.92 10.39 2.36
CA PRO A 163 -2.24 11.81 2.42
C PRO A 163 -2.01 12.45 3.81
N LEU A 164 -2.06 11.63 4.87
CA LEU A 164 -1.79 12.08 6.25
C LEU A 164 -0.29 12.13 6.57
N ASN A 165 0.55 11.43 5.79
CA ASN A 165 2.00 11.44 5.90
C ASN A 165 2.64 10.98 4.57
N PRO A 166 2.99 11.90 3.67
CA PRO A 166 3.51 11.57 2.33
C PRO A 166 4.81 10.74 2.29
N ASN A 167 5.46 10.53 3.44
CA ASN A 167 6.66 9.69 3.57
C ASN A 167 6.34 8.23 3.95
N ARG A 168 5.06 7.87 3.98
CA ARG A 168 4.54 6.53 4.29
C ARG A 168 3.49 6.14 3.27
N TYR A 169 3.09 4.87 3.29
CA TYR A 169 2.03 4.35 2.46
C TYR A 169 0.69 4.28 3.18
N VAL A 170 -0.37 4.45 2.39
CA VAL A 170 -1.63 3.75 2.61
C VAL A 170 -1.71 2.58 1.63
N VAL A 171 -2.22 1.44 2.10
CA VAL A 171 -2.62 0.32 1.25
C VAL A 171 -4.11 0.07 1.49
N ILE A 172 -4.88 -0.16 0.43
CA ILE A 172 -6.32 -0.46 0.52
C ILE A 172 -6.53 -1.95 0.20
N ASN A 173 -7.27 -2.65 1.07
CA ASN A 173 -7.77 -4.03 0.90
C ASN A 173 -6.78 -5.04 0.32
N SER A 174 -5.52 -4.98 0.74
CA SER A 174 -4.51 -5.96 0.37
C SER A 174 -3.56 -6.26 1.52
N GLY A 175 -3.17 -7.52 1.63
CA GLY A 175 -1.95 -7.95 2.31
C GLY A 175 -0.81 -8.11 1.30
N HIS A 176 0.09 -9.06 1.57
CA HIS A 176 0.97 -9.60 0.52
C HIS A 176 0.15 -10.15 -0.65
N THR A 177 0.66 -9.97 -1.86
CA THR A 177 -0.04 -10.37 -3.09
C THR A 177 0.36 -11.77 -3.58
N MET A 178 1.39 -12.34 -2.95
CA MET A 178 1.76 -13.75 -3.03
C MET A 178 1.01 -14.57 -1.99
N HIS A 179 0.56 -15.77 -2.37
CA HIS A 179 -0.29 -16.62 -1.53
C HIS A 179 0.30 -18.03 -1.37
N GLU A 180 -0.41 -18.91 -0.66
CA GLU A 180 0.01 -20.27 -0.32
C GLU A 180 0.65 -21.04 -1.49
N LYS A 181 0.13 -20.92 -2.71
CA LYS A 181 0.71 -21.56 -3.90
C LYS A 181 2.16 -21.12 -4.17
N ASP A 182 2.48 -19.86 -3.90
CA ASP A 182 3.79 -19.25 -4.12
C ASP A 182 4.75 -19.64 -2.99
N PHE A 183 4.27 -19.67 -1.74
CA PHE A 183 5.02 -20.17 -0.58
C PHE A 183 5.37 -21.65 -0.68
N LEU A 184 4.46 -22.48 -1.20
CA LEU A 184 4.69 -23.91 -1.40
C LEU A 184 5.63 -24.22 -2.56
N ALA A 185 5.83 -23.29 -3.49
CA ALA A 185 6.65 -23.50 -4.67
C ALA A 185 8.15 -23.36 -4.34
N SER A 186 8.71 -22.18 -4.55
CA SER A 186 10.12 -21.87 -4.32
C SER A 186 10.23 -20.41 -3.92
N ASN A 187 11.28 -20.04 -3.18
CA ASN A 187 11.55 -18.64 -2.82
C ASN A 187 11.60 -17.70 -4.04
N SER A 188 11.91 -18.21 -5.24
CA SER A 188 11.86 -17.46 -6.50
C SER A 188 10.45 -17.01 -6.91
N TRP A 189 9.40 -17.58 -6.32
CA TRP A 189 8.01 -17.20 -6.54
C TRP A 189 7.51 -16.15 -5.54
N LEU A 190 8.30 -15.80 -4.52
CA LEU A 190 7.95 -14.79 -3.51
C LEU A 190 8.27 -13.38 -4.00
N PHE A 191 7.63 -13.00 -5.10
CA PHE A 191 7.66 -11.67 -5.68
C PHE A 191 6.24 -11.11 -5.79
N PRO A 192 6.07 -9.77 -5.84
CA PRO A 192 4.76 -9.14 -5.93
C PRO A 192 3.95 -9.65 -7.14
N LYS A 193 2.69 -10.01 -6.94
CA LYS A 193 1.77 -10.50 -7.97
C LYS A 193 0.83 -9.43 -8.50
N LEU A 194 0.69 -8.30 -7.80
CA LEU A 194 -0.02 -7.12 -8.28
C LEU A 194 0.96 -5.94 -8.40
N GLY A 195 0.57 -4.98 -9.25
CA GLY A 195 1.25 -3.69 -9.39
C GLY A 195 0.88 -2.73 -8.25
N ASP A 196 0.68 -1.46 -8.58
CA ASP A 196 0.36 -0.45 -7.58
C ASP A 196 -1.14 -0.38 -7.29
N ILE A 197 -1.97 -0.71 -8.29
CA ILE A 197 -3.42 -0.67 -8.17
C ILE A 197 -4.05 -1.80 -8.98
N ALA A 198 -5.11 -2.38 -8.45
CA ALA A 198 -5.89 -3.42 -9.11
C ALA A 198 -7.36 -3.36 -8.69
N VAL A 199 -8.25 -3.66 -9.63
CA VAL A 199 -9.66 -3.96 -9.34
C VAL A 199 -9.84 -5.46 -9.35
N ILE A 200 -10.35 -5.98 -8.24
CA ILE A 200 -10.56 -7.39 -7.99
C ILE A 200 -12.06 -7.66 -8.05
N GLN A 201 -12.50 -8.43 -9.04
CA GLN A 201 -13.82 -9.03 -9.02
C GLN A 201 -13.81 -10.18 -8.04
N PHE A 202 -14.75 -10.18 -7.09
CA PHE A 202 -14.88 -11.22 -6.08
C PHE A 202 -16.24 -11.93 -6.17
N GLN A 203 -16.23 -13.22 -5.84
CA GLN A 203 -17.43 -14.02 -5.75
C GLN A 203 -17.36 -14.94 -4.52
N LYS A 204 -18.26 -14.73 -3.56
CA LYS A 204 -18.41 -15.60 -2.40
C LYS A 204 -18.86 -17.00 -2.84
N GLN A 205 -18.12 -18.00 -2.41
CA GLN A 205 -18.36 -19.42 -2.69
C GLN A 205 -19.25 -20.02 -1.59
N LYS A 206 -19.78 -21.23 -1.86
CA LYS A 206 -20.67 -21.94 -0.92
C LYS A 206 -20.00 -22.29 0.41
N ASP A 207 -18.68 -22.47 0.41
CA ASP A 207 -17.87 -22.75 1.59
C ASP A 207 -17.48 -21.49 2.38
N GLY A 208 -17.93 -20.30 1.94
CA GLY A 208 -17.62 -19.02 2.56
C GLY A 208 -16.32 -18.37 2.09
N THR A 209 -15.51 -19.05 1.27
CA THR A 209 -14.31 -18.46 0.65
C THR A 209 -14.68 -17.52 -0.49
N PHE A 210 -13.71 -16.74 -0.98
CA PHE A 210 -13.90 -15.86 -2.14
C PHE A 210 -13.04 -16.33 -3.30
N LYS A 211 -13.66 -16.45 -4.48
CA LYS A 211 -12.93 -16.50 -5.74
C LYS A 211 -12.63 -15.06 -6.15
N ASN A 212 -11.36 -14.77 -6.42
CA ASN A 212 -10.88 -13.45 -6.82
C ASN A 212 -10.33 -13.49 -8.25
N GLU A 213 -10.68 -12.50 -9.06
CA GLU A 213 -10.17 -12.30 -10.41
C GLU A 213 -9.74 -10.83 -10.58
N THR A 214 -8.50 -10.62 -11.00
CA THR A 214 -8.01 -9.26 -11.32
C THR A 214 -8.52 -8.88 -12.70
N VAL A 215 -9.54 -8.00 -12.73
CA VAL A 215 -10.20 -7.57 -13.98
C VAL A 215 -9.56 -6.31 -14.57
N TRP A 216 -8.75 -5.61 -13.78
CA TRP A 216 -7.93 -4.48 -14.22
C TRP A 216 -6.80 -4.26 -13.21
N ALA A 217 -5.62 -3.86 -13.68
CA ALA A 217 -4.49 -3.48 -12.83
C ALA A 217 -3.53 -2.59 -13.60
N GLU A 218 -2.81 -1.72 -12.89
CA GLU A 218 -1.78 -0.84 -13.45
C GLU A 218 -0.62 -0.56 -12.48
N LEU A 219 0.44 -0.01 -13.05
CA LEU A 219 1.51 0.68 -12.32
C LEU A 219 1.35 2.18 -12.50
N PHE A 220 1.49 2.95 -11.42
CA PHE A 220 1.62 4.39 -11.51
C PHE A 220 2.99 4.77 -12.07
N ASP A 221 3.03 5.92 -12.73
CA ASP A 221 4.25 6.52 -13.22
C ASP A 221 5.15 7.03 -12.07
N SER A 222 6.23 7.75 -12.40
CA SER A 222 7.15 8.30 -11.39
C SER A 222 6.57 9.43 -10.53
N ASN A 223 5.39 9.95 -10.88
CA ASN A 223 4.63 10.97 -10.17
C ASN A 223 3.42 10.40 -9.42
N TRP A 224 3.29 9.06 -9.36
CA TRP A 224 2.11 8.38 -8.82
C TRP A 224 0.81 8.62 -9.62
N GLU A 225 0.93 8.98 -10.90
CA GLU A 225 -0.21 9.18 -11.79
C GLU A 225 -0.54 7.91 -12.58
N LEU A 226 -1.82 7.71 -12.90
CA LEU A 226 -2.24 6.67 -13.84
C LEU A 226 -1.81 7.04 -15.27
N PRO A 227 -1.42 6.07 -16.10
CA PRO A 227 -1.05 6.31 -17.49
C PRO A 227 -2.22 6.72 -18.39
#